data_AF-A0A949DUK5-F1
#
_entry.id   AF-A0A949DUK5-F1
#
_cell.length_a   1.000
_cell.length_b   1.000
_cell.length_c   1.000
_cell.angle_alpha   90.00
_cell.angle_beta   90.00
_cell.angle_gamma   90.00
#
_symmetry.space_group_name_H-M   'P 1'
#
loop_
_entity.id
_entity.type
_entity.pdbx_description
1 polymer ?
#
loop_
_entity_poly.entity_id
_entity_poly.type
_entity_poly.pdbx_seq_one_letter_code
_entity_poly.pdbx_strand_id
1 'polypeptide(L)'
;MKEMNRKLSLYKFLSSVKLFLLASQRKRHGEVPRAIFLHSLFRSGSTYLFKKFRETDRFWCYYEPFHHELLRLKKDNLALFRFDKEATGRMNHPGLEKPHFYEYSVAMGDDDRLPFFNTLLAYDEFASVKHQACTFKYVLNLIDSVPDNSIPFLQFNRSSLRIHWFKKYFPNSFHAYLLRAPRDQFESYCLAGKHSNNIFLAINLYIILKNYNFWFFREVYDDIKGINPLSGNIFKDLDRCINHVNSFSYALHYKIFLHLWIASLVEGSKSADVIIDMNKLGKSEAYSTDIANLFSDNFSMPINFFNDANIKCYDSFILDSEEYEKIEHQLSNLYGRILKEIDFRFQ
;
A
#
# COMPACT_ATOMS: atom_id res chain seq x y z
N MET A 1 20.85 17.06 24.39
CA MET A 1 20.72 15.99 23.35
C MET A 1 20.70 14.56 23.90
N LYS A 2 21.68 14.11 24.70
CA LYS A 2 21.72 12.74 25.25
C LYS A 2 20.49 12.36 26.10
N GLU A 3 19.97 13.29 26.90
CA GLU A 3 18.82 13.05 27.77
C GLU A 3 17.48 12.97 27.00
N MET A 4 17.32 13.81 25.97
CA MET A 4 16.17 13.77 25.06
C MET A 4 16.11 12.46 24.27
N ASN A 5 17.27 11.97 23.80
CA ASN A 5 17.39 10.67 23.13
C ASN A 5 17.10 9.49 24.08
N ARG A 6 17.48 9.58 25.37
CA ARG A 6 17.14 8.60 26.40
C ARG A 6 15.63 8.56 26.68
N LYS A 7 14.98 9.72 26.81
CA LYS A 7 13.52 9.80 27.01
C LYS A 7 12.74 9.26 25.81
N LEU A 8 13.18 9.56 24.57
CA LEU A 8 12.58 8.98 23.35
C LEU A 8 12.75 7.46 23.29
N SER A 9 13.93 6.95 23.67
CA SER A 9 14.21 5.51 23.72
C SER A 9 13.32 4.79 24.74
N LEU A 10 13.18 5.35 25.95
CA LEU A 10 12.33 4.80 26.99
C LEU A 10 10.85 4.84 26.60
N TYR A 11 10.37 5.90 25.96
CA TYR A 11 9.00 6.00 25.47
C TYR A 11 8.70 4.95 24.38
N LYS A 12 9.61 4.77 23.42
CA LYS A 12 9.51 3.70 22.40
C LYS A 12 9.47 2.31 23.04
N PHE A 13 10.32 2.07 24.03
CA PHE A 13 10.35 0.81 24.77
C PHE A 13 9.03 0.55 25.51
N LEU A 14 8.56 1.52 26.32
CA LEU A 14 7.30 1.41 27.07
C LEU A 14 6.07 1.26 26.16
N SER A 15 6.02 2.00 25.05
CA SER A 15 4.97 1.85 24.02
C SER A 15 4.98 0.45 23.40
N SER A 16 6.17 -0.09 23.11
CA SER A 16 6.34 -1.44 22.57
C SER A 16 5.94 -2.52 23.58
N VAL A 17 6.28 -2.35 24.86
CA VAL A 17 5.89 -3.27 25.94
C VAL A 17 4.38 -3.24 26.17
N LYS A 18 3.77 -2.05 26.24
CA LYS A 18 2.31 -1.92 26.41
C LYS A 18 1.55 -2.52 25.23
N LEU A 19 2.02 -2.29 24.00
CA LEU A 19 1.45 -2.92 22.81
C LEU A 19 1.64 -4.43 22.83
N PHE A 20 2.84 -4.91 23.18
CA PHE A 20 3.10 -6.34 23.28
C PHE A 20 2.19 -6.99 24.31
N LEU A 21 1.95 -6.36 25.47
CA LEU A 21 1.01 -6.84 26.48
C LEU A 21 -0.43 -6.85 25.98
N LEU A 22 -0.90 -5.77 25.34
CA LEU A 22 -2.25 -5.69 24.76
C LEU A 22 -2.47 -6.74 23.67
N ALA A 23 -1.55 -6.83 22.71
CA ALA A 23 -1.60 -7.81 21.63
C ALA A 23 -1.48 -9.24 22.16
N SER A 24 -0.62 -9.49 23.16
CA SER A 24 -0.46 -10.81 23.78
C SER A 24 -1.64 -11.20 24.67
N GLN A 25 -2.30 -10.25 25.33
CA GLN A 25 -3.54 -10.50 26.07
C GLN A 25 -4.65 -10.91 25.10
N ARG A 26 -4.92 -10.10 24.07
CA ARG A 26 -5.93 -10.46 23.06
C ARG A 26 -5.59 -11.75 22.32
N LYS A 27 -4.32 -11.98 21.95
CA LYS A 27 -3.89 -13.23 21.32
C LYS A 27 -4.14 -14.45 22.22
N ARG A 28 -3.83 -14.35 23.52
CA ARG A 28 -4.09 -15.43 24.49
C ARG A 28 -5.59 -15.73 24.66
N HIS A 29 -6.43 -14.74 24.45
CA HIS A 29 -7.89 -14.89 24.53
C HIS A 29 -8.54 -15.24 23.19
N GLY A 30 -7.78 -15.34 22.09
CA GLY A 30 -8.35 -15.54 20.75
C GLY A 30 -9.09 -14.31 20.19
N GLU A 31 -8.92 -13.14 20.78
CA GLU A 31 -9.70 -11.91 20.52
C GLU A 31 -9.10 -11.01 19.41
N VAL A 32 -8.15 -11.49 18.60
CA VAL A 32 -7.71 -10.73 17.41
C VAL A 32 -8.57 -11.18 16.23
N PRO A 33 -9.50 -10.34 15.73
CA PRO A 33 -10.46 -10.78 14.73
C PRO A 33 -9.76 -11.08 13.40
N ARG A 34 -10.35 -12.01 12.66
CA ARG A 34 -9.85 -12.41 11.35
C ARG A 34 -10.19 -11.32 10.33
N ALA A 35 -9.18 -10.81 9.63
CA ALA A 35 -9.34 -9.85 8.54
C ALA A 35 -8.53 -10.27 7.31
N ILE A 36 -8.78 -9.60 6.19
CA ILE A 36 -7.95 -9.66 4.99
C ILE A 36 -7.22 -8.33 4.85
N PHE A 37 -5.90 -8.38 4.86
CA PHE A 37 -5.03 -7.24 4.56
C PHE A 37 -4.49 -7.38 3.14
N LEU A 38 -4.93 -6.48 2.25
CA LEU A 38 -4.42 -6.39 0.90
C LEU A 38 -3.37 -5.29 0.81
N HIS A 39 -2.10 -5.71 0.69
CA HIS A 39 -0.95 -4.84 0.58
C HIS A 39 -0.56 -4.66 -0.87
N SER A 40 -0.28 -3.43 -1.28
CA SER A 40 0.12 -3.15 -2.65
C SER A 40 0.86 -1.83 -2.79
N LEU A 41 1.60 -1.66 -3.88
CA LEU A 41 1.95 -0.32 -4.38
C LEU A 41 0.79 0.23 -5.22
N PHE A 42 0.81 1.53 -5.51
CA PHE A 42 -0.18 2.12 -6.43
C PHE A 42 -0.12 1.46 -7.81
N ARG A 43 -1.23 1.52 -8.55
CA ARG A 43 -1.33 1.00 -9.94
C ARG A 43 -0.95 -0.48 -10.08
N SER A 44 -1.10 -1.26 -9.03
CA SER A 44 -0.86 -2.72 -9.03
C SER A 44 -2.11 -3.55 -9.33
N GLY A 45 -3.31 -2.95 -9.35
CA GLY A 45 -4.58 -3.66 -9.51
C GLY A 45 -5.43 -3.74 -8.23
N SER A 46 -4.99 -3.11 -7.14
CA SER A 46 -5.70 -3.13 -5.85
C SER A 46 -7.14 -2.64 -5.88
N THR A 47 -7.47 -1.68 -6.75
CA THR A 47 -8.86 -1.22 -6.91
C THR A 47 -9.78 -2.29 -7.50
N TYR A 48 -9.28 -3.18 -8.37
CA TYR A 48 -10.06 -4.30 -8.89
C TYR A 48 -10.45 -5.25 -7.75
N LEU A 49 -9.47 -5.69 -6.93
CA LEU A 49 -9.78 -6.54 -5.78
C LEU A 49 -10.70 -5.84 -4.78
N PHE A 50 -10.41 -4.59 -4.43
CA PHE A 50 -11.31 -3.83 -3.55
C PHE A 50 -12.75 -3.86 -4.04
N LYS A 51 -12.97 -3.61 -5.34
CA LYS A 51 -14.31 -3.65 -5.93
C LYS A 51 -14.92 -5.05 -5.87
N LYS A 52 -14.19 -6.09 -6.28
CA LYS A 52 -14.67 -7.47 -6.32
C LYS A 52 -15.11 -7.97 -4.94
N PHE A 53 -14.33 -7.68 -3.89
CA PHE A 53 -14.70 -8.04 -2.53
C PHE A 53 -15.91 -7.23 -2.03
N ARG A 54 -15.95 -5.93 -2.34
CA ARG A 54 -17.03 -5.02 -1.94
C ARG A 54 -18.38 -5.34 -2.59
N GLU A 55 -18.37 -5.95 -3.77
CA GLU A 55 -19.58 -6.43 -4.47
C GLU A 55 -20.21 -7.65 -3.80
N THR A 56 -19.58 -8.25 -2.79
CA THR A 56 -20.16 -9.36 -2.03
C THR A 56 -20.65 -8.86 -0.67
N ASP A 57 -21.79 -9.38 -0.20
CA ASP A 57 -22.35 -9.03 1.11
C ASP A 57 -21.54 -9.57 2.30
N ARG A 58 -20.49 -10.34 2.04
CA ARG A 58 -19.67 -10.98 3.08
C ARG A 58 -18.55 -10.10 3.61
N PHE A 59 -18.11 -9.09 2.87
CA PHE A 59 -16.97 -8.27 3.26
C PHE A 59 -17.35 -6.84 3.57
N TRP A 60 -16.71 -6.28 4.61
CA TRP A 60 -16.73 -4.85 4.88
C TRP A 60 -15.39 -4.25 4.44
N CYS A 61 -15.39 -3.54 3.31
CA CYS A 61 -14.18 -3.15 2.60
C CYS A 61 -13.75 -1.71 2.91
N TYR A 62 -12.62 -1.53 3.60
CA TYR A 62 -11.98 -0.23 3.79
C TYR A 62 -11.01 0.09 2.65
N TYR A 63 -11.31 1.15 1.89
CA TYR A 63 -10.43 1.69 0.85
C TYR A 63 -9.33 2.56 1.45
N GLU A 64 -8.07 2.24 1.17
CA GLU A 64 -6.88 3.01 1.58
C GLU A 64 -6.85 3.50 3.04
N PRO A 65 -6.79 2.64 4.07
CA PRO A 65 -6.78 3.06 5.48
C PRO A 65 -5.64 4.00 5.89
N PHE A 66 -4.58 4.09 5.09
CA PHE A 66 -3.49 5.05 5.33
C PHE A 66 -3.54 6.27 4.40
N HIS A 67 -4.69 6.56 3.78
CA HIS A 67 -4.86 7.75 2.96
C HIS A 67 -4.85 9.02 3.83
N HIS A 68 -3.95 9.97 3.54
CA HIS A 68 -3.82 11.20 4.32
C HIS A 68 -5.09 12.08 4.33
N GLU A 69 -5.89 12.04 3.27
CA GLU A 69 -7.20 12.73 3.21
C GLU A 69 -8.23 12.21 4.22
N LEU A 70 -8.02 11.04 4.84
CA LEU A 70 -8.91 10.55 5.91
C LEU A 70 -8.98 11.50 7.12
N LEU A 71 -7.99 12.39 7.29
CA LEU A 71 -8.05 13.46 8.29
C LEU A 71 -9.23 14.43 8.05
N ARG A 72 -9.68 14.56 6.79
CA ARG A 72 -10.79 15.43 6.38
C ARG A 72 -12.14 14.70 6.31
N LEU A 73 -12.15 13.38 6.53
CA LEU A 73 -13.36 12.57 6.41
C LEU A 73 -14.36 12.94 7.53
N LYS A 74 -15.65 13.02 7.17
CA LYS A 74 -16.76 13.33 8.09
C LYS A 74 -17.93 12.39 7.81
N LYS A 75 -18.79 12.10 8.81
CA LYS A 75 -19.93 11.18 8.65
C LYS A 75 -20.91 11.66 7.56
N ASP A 76 -21.09 12.97 7.47
CA ASP A 76 -21.94 13.62 6.46
C ASP A 76 -21.25 13.79 5.09
N ASN A 77 -19.94 13.55 4.99
CA ASN A 77 -19.17 13.68 3.76
C ASN A 77 -18.14 12.56 3.59
N LEU A 78 -18.61 11.41 3.13
CA LEU A 78 -17.80 10.22 2.83
C LEU A 78 -17.29 10.18 1.38
N ALA A 79 -17.69 11.16 0.55
CA ALA A 79 -17.30 11.28 -0.86
C ALA A 79 -16.19 12.32 -1.05
N LEU A 80 -15.02 12.09 -0.45
CA LEU A 80 -13.87 13.01 -0.54
C LEU A 80 -13.41 13.24 -1.98
N PHE A 81 -13.51 12.21 -2.83
CA PHE A 81 -13.29 12.32 -4.26
C PHE A 81 -14.65 12.49 -4.94
N ARG A 82 -14.95 13.71 -5.38
CA ARG A 82 -16.07 13.96 -6.30
C ARG A 82 -15.67 13.39 -7.66
N PHE A 83 -15.94 12.11 -7.88
CA PHE A 83 -15.80 11.54 -9.21
C PHE A 83 -16.95 12.04 -10.07
N ASP A 84 -16.68 13.09 -10.84
CA ASP A 84 -17.43 13.38 -12.05
C ASP A 84 -17.52 12.09 -12.89
N LYS A 85 -18.69 11.81 -13.46
CA LYS A 85 -18.90 10.71 -14.41
C LYS A 85 -17.88 10.74 -15.56
N GLU A 86 -17.33 11.90 -15.91
CA GLU A 86 -16.23 12.02 -16.87
C GLU A 86 -14.89 11.49 -16.36
N ALA A 87 -14.59 11.62 -15.05
CA ALA A 87 -13.34 11.15 -14.45
C ALA A 87 -13.33 9.62 -14.23
N THR A 88 -14.49 9.02 -14.01
CA THR A 88 -14.64 7.55 -13.83
C THR A 88 -14.41 6.77 -15.13
N GLY A 89 -14.89 7.30 -16.26
CA GLY A 89 -14.56 6.77 -17.59
C GLY A 89 -13.07 6.92 -17.97
N ARG A 90 -12.41 8.00 -17.52
CA ARG A 90 -10.99 8.29 -17.80
C ARG A 90 -10.00 7.47 -16.94
N MET A 91 -10.45 6.89 -15.83
CA MET A 91 -9.62 6.10 -14.91
C MET A 91 -9.92 4.60 -14.89
N ASN A 92 -10.76 4.08 -15.80
CA ASN A 92 -11.23 2.69 -15.84
C ASN A 92 -11.85 2.23 -14.50
N HIS A 93 -12.60 3.09 -13.82
CA HIS A 93 -13.34 2.71 -12.63
C HIS A 93 -14.81 2.50 -12.98
N PRO A 94 -15.40 1.31 -12.75
CA PRO A 94 -16.84 1.14 -12.88
C PRO A 94 -17.54 2.02 -11.85
N GLY A 95 -18.70 2.57 -12.19
CA GLY A 95 -19.51 3.37 -11.26
C GLY A 95 -19.73 2.61 -9.95
N LEU A 96 -19.50 3.27 -8.81
CA LEU A 96 -19.73 2.67 -7.51
C LEU A 96 -21.12 3.07 -7.01
N GLU A 97 -21.88 2.10 -6.49
CA GLU A 97 -23.17 2.37 -5.82
C GLU A 97 -22.99 3.16 -4.51
N LYS A 98 -21.78 3.09 -3.91
CA LYS A 98 -21.41 3.74 -2.65
C LYS A 98 -20.10 4.52 -2.79
N PRO A 99 -19.92 5.68 -2.12
CA PRO A 99 -18.65 6.39 -2.08
C PRO A 99 -17.48 5.51 -1.61
N HIS A 100 -16.25 5.79 -2.06
CA HIS A 100 -15.08 4.97 -1.73
C HIS A 100 -14.81 4.82 -0.23
N PHE A 101 -15.18 5.82 0.58
CA PHE A 101 -14.95 5.82 2.03
C PHE A 101 -16.23 5.57 2.84
N TYR A 102 -17.28 5.00 2.23
CA TYR A 102 -18.55 4.72 2.90
C TYR A 102 -18.38 3.88 4.19
N GLU A 103 -17.54 2.86 4.12
CA GLU A 103 -17.31 1.86 5.17
C GLU A 103 -16.67 2.45 6.43
N TYR A 104 -16.09 3.65 6.36
CA TYR A 104 -15.53 4.34 7.52
C TYR A 104 -16.59 4.92 8.46
N SER A 105 -17.84 5.05 8.01
CA SER A 105 -18.94 5.60 8.81
C SER A 105 -19.13 4.90 10.16
N VAL A 106 -19.00 3.57 10.19
CA VAL A 106 -19.17 2.74 11.39
C VAL A 106 -17.96 2.80 12.34
N ALA A 107 -16.81 3.26 11.85
CA ALA A 107 -15.56 3.31 12.61
C ALA A 107 -15.23 4.72 13.13
N MET A 108 -16.07 5.72 12.84
CA MET A 108 -15.91 7.09 13.33
C MET A 108 -16.39 7.23 14.77
N GLY A 109 -15.67 8.04 15.55
CA GLY A 109 -16.10 8.44 16.88
C GLY A 109 -17.25 9.46 16.85
N ASP A 110 -17.67 9.90 18.03
CA ASP A 110 -18.75 10.88 18.21
C ASP A 110 -18.38 12.29 17.72
N ASP A 111 -17.09 12.58 17.56
CA ASP A 111 -16.56 13.85 17.05
C ASP A 111 -16.39 13.88 15.51
N ASP A 112 -16.95 12.89 14.81
CA ASP A 112 -16.80 12.65 13.38
C ASP A 112 -15.33 12.60 12.95
N ARG A 113 -14.50 11.92 13.73
CA ARG A 113 -13.11 11.61 13.37
C ARG A 113 -12.86 10.11 13.52
N LEU A 114 -11.85 9.62 12.79
CA LEU A 114 -11.36 8.26 12.96
C LEU A 114 -10.44 8.19 14.19
N PRO A 115 -10.82 7.43 15.25
CA PRO A 115 -10.00 7.30 16.43
C PRO A 115 -8.59 6.79 16.10
N PHE A 116 -7.57 7.37 16.73
CA PHE A 116 -6.15 6.98 16.59
C PHE A 116 -5.51 7.18 15.20
N PHE A 117 -6.26 7.67 14.20
CA PHE A 117 -5.70 7.94 12.87
C PHE A 117 -4.64 9.04 12.93
N ASN A 118 -3.56 8.87 12.16
CA ASN A 118 -2.48 9.85 12.04
C ASN A 118 -1.94 9.87 10.60
N THR A 119 -1.78 11.07 10.04
CA THR A 119 -1.26 11.25 8.67
C THR A 119 0.18 10.79 8.49
N LEU A 120 0.97 10.64 9.56
CA LEU A 120 2.30 10.01 9.51
C LEU A 120 2.27 8.59 8.93
N LEU A 121 1.13 7.89 9.07
CA LEU A 121 0.93 6.56 8.51
C LEU A 121 0.95 6.55 6.98
N ALA A 122 0.68 7.69 6.32
CA ALA A 122 0.59 7.74 4.87
C ALA A 122 1.96 7.57 4.20
N TYR A 123 2.98 8.33 4.64
CA TYR A 123 4.29 8.37 3.97
C TYR A 123 5.49 8.40 4.93
N ASP A 124 5.41 9.11 6.06
CA ASP A 124 6.51 9.23 7.04
C ASP A 124 6.91 7.91 7.71
N GLU A 125 5.95 7.00 7.84
CA GLU A 125 6.11 5.68 8.42
C GLU A 125 5.93 4.56 7.40
N PHE A 126 6.14 4.87 6.12
CA PHE A 126 5.95 3.89 5.05
C PHE A 126 6.86 2.67 5.21
N ALA A 127 8.13 2.88 5.58
CA ALA A 127 9.13 1.82 5.76
C ALA A 127 9.24 1.25 7.19
N SER A 128 8.60 1.90 8.18
CA SER A 128 8.64 1.45 9.57
C SER A 128 7.57 2.13 10.39
N VAL A 129 6.85 1.33 11.18
CA VAL A 129 5.85 1.82 12.14
C VAL A 129 6.54 2.30 13.42
N LYS A 130 6.66 3.61 13.59
CA LYS A 130 7.24 4.22 14.80
C LYS A 130 6.18 4.36 15.89
N HIS A 131 4.94 4.68 15.54
CA HIS A 131 3.83 4.85 16.48
C HIS A 131 2.99 3.58 16.63
N GLN A 132 3.63 2.44 16.93
CA GLN A 132 3.01 1.11 16.86
C GLN A 132 1.70 0.97 17.63
N ALA A 133 1.61 1.49 18.86
CA ALA A 133 0.39 1.37 19.67
C ALA A 133 -0.80 2.13 19.07
N CYS A 134 -0.56 3.33 18.51
CA CYS A 134 -1.62 4.10 17.85
C CYS A 134 -2.03 3.44 16.53
N THR A 135 -1.07 2.98 15.72
CA THR A 135 -1.35 2.25 14.48
C THR A 135 -2.16 0.98 14.74
N PHE A 136 -1.79 0.21 15.76
CA PHE A 136 -2.52 -1.01 16.14
C PHE A 136 -3.95 -0.68 16.54
N LYS A 137 -4.16 0.30 17.42
CA LYS A 137 -5.50 0.72 17.84
C LYS A 137 -6.35 1.27 16.69
N TYR A 138 -5.75 2.02 15.77
CA TYR A 138 -6.45 2.53 14.60
C TYR A 138 -6.96 1.39 13.72
N VAL A 139 -6.07 0.46 13.35
CA VAL A 139 -6.42 -0.69 12.50
C VAL A 139 -7.43 -1.59 13.22
N LEU A 140 -7.23 -1.82 14.52
CA LEU A 140 -8.16 -2.60 15.33
C LEU A 140 -9.54 -1.95 15.43
N ASN A 141 -9.62 -0.62 15.54
CA ASN A 141 -10.89 0.10 15.49
C ASN A 141 -11.61 -0.15 14.16
N LEU A 142 -10.91 -0.15 13.02
CA LEU A 142 -11.55 -0.49 11.74
C LEU A 142 -12.07 -1.94 11.72
N ILE A 143 -11.32 -2.87 12.31
CA ILE A 143 -11.70 -4.29 12.33
C ILE A 143 -12.87 -4.56 13.30
N ASP A 144 -12.83 -3.99 14.51
CA ASP A 144 -13.83 -4.20 15.56
C ASP A 144 -15.15 -3.45 15.26
N SER A 145 -15.14 -2.44 14.38
CA SER A 145 -16.34 -1.66 14.02
C SER A 145 -17.15 -2.22 12.84
N VAL A 146 -16.72 -3.31 12.20
CA VAL A 146 -17.49 -3.88 11.08
C VAL A 146 -18.82 -4.47 11.58
N PRO A 147 -19.88 -4.49 10.75
CA PRO A 147 -21.12 -5.16 11.11
C PRO A 147 -20.92 -6.65 11.43
N ASP A 148 -21.77 -7.18 12.31
CA ASP A 148 -21.77 -8.60 12.64
C ASP A 148 -21.83 -9.47 11.37
N ASN A 149 -21.11 -10.59 11.39
CA ASN A 149 -20.97 -11.55 10.28
C ASN A 149 -20.24 -11.03 9.02
N SER A 150 -19.78 -9.78 9.01
CA SER A 150 -18.92 -9.28 7.94
C SER A 150 -17.44 -9.57 8.22
N ILE A 151 -16.68 -9.88 7.17
CA ILE A 151 -15.23 -10.04 7.26
C ILE A 151 -14.58 -8.70 6.87
N PRO A 152 -13.77 -8.08 7.76
CA PRO A 152 -13.03 -6.87 7.41
C PRO A 152 -12.05 -7.14 6.28
N PHE A 153 -12.12 -6.32 5.23
CA PHE A 153 -11.17 -6.31 4.12
C PHE A 153 -10.53 -4.93 4.03
N LEU A 154 -9.22 -4.84 4.21
CA LEU A 154 -8.50 -3.57 4.24
C LEU A 154 -7.51 -3.51 3.09
N GLN A 155 -7.75 -2.60 2.13
CA GLN A 155 -6.88 -2.41 0.97
C GLN A 155 -5.93 -1.23 1.16
N PHE A 156 -4.63 -1.46 1.06
CA PHE A 156 -3.59 -0.46 1.28
C PHE A 156 -2.64 -0.34 0.08
N ASN A 157 -2.51 0.86 -0.50
CA ASN A 157 -1.42 1.20 -1.42
C ASN A 157 -0.18 1.76 -0.71
N ARG A 158 -0.23 1.86 0.63
CA ARG A 158 0.78 2.53 1.45
C ARG A 158 1.40 1.65 2.54
N SER A 159 1.24 0.33 2.49
CA SER A 159 1.68 -0.57 3.57
C SER A 159 2.70 -1.62 3.15
N SER A 160 3.16 -1.63 1.89
CA SER A 160 3.98 -2.71 1.33
C SER A 160 5.32 -2.95 2.02
N LEU A 161 5.88 -1.96 2.73
CA LEU A 161 7.12 -2.12 3.52
C LEU A 161 6.86 -2.36 5.03
N ARG A 162 5.63 -2.76 5.38
CA ARG A 162 5.20 -2.99 6.77
C ARG A 162 4.44 -4.30 6.95
N ILE A 163 4.50 -5.19 5.96
CA ILE A 163 3.71 -6.43 5.97
C ILE A 163 4.12 -7.29 7.16
N HIS A 164 5.41 -7.38 7.49
CA HIS A 164 5.89 -8.07 8.69
C HIS A 164 5.28 -7.49 9.97
N TRP A 165 5.14 -6.16 10.07
CA TRP A 165 4.55 -5.52 11.25
C TRP A 165 3.08 -5.91 11.38
N PHE A 166 2.33 -5.86 10.27
CA PHE A 166 0.93 -6.31 10.25
C PHE A 166 0.81 -7.78 10.64
N LYS A 167 1.62 -8.68 10.05
CA LYS A 167 1.61 -10.11 10.37
C LYS A 167 1.94 -10.40 11.84
N LYS A 168 2.86 -9.64 12.43
CA LYS A 168 3.23 -9.75 13.86
C LYS A 168 2.07 -9.41 14.79
N TYR A 169 1.30 -8.35 14.49
CA TYR A 169 0.26 -7.84 15.38
C TYR A 169 -1.16 -8.34 15.04
N PHE A 170 -1.38 -8.84 13.83
CA PHE A 170 -2.62 -9.45 13.37
C PHE A 170 -2.38 -10.88 12.84
N PRO A 171 -1.79 -11.79 13.64
CA PRO A 171 -1.31 -13.09 13.16
C PRO A 171 -2.41 -14.04 12.65
N ASN A 172 -3.65 -13.83 13.10
CA ASN A 172 -4.82 -14.62 12.69
C ASN A 172 -5.46 -14.10 11.39
N SER A 173 -4.94 -12.99 10.84
CA SER A 173 -5.42 -12.42 9.59
C SER A 173 -4.64 -12.93 8.40
N PHE A 174 -5.27 -12.80 7.23
CA PHE A 174 -4.68 -13.18 5.95
C PHE A 174 -4.07 -11.96 5.27
N HIS A 175 -2.81 -12.06 4.88
CA HIS A 175 -2.03 -10.98 4.28
C HIS A 175 -1.69 -11.32 2.82
N ALA A 176 -2.34 -10.63 1.88
CA ALA A 176 -2.04 -10.75 0.46
C ALA A 176 -1.20 -9.57 0.00
N TYR A 177 -0.17 -9.81 -0.80
CA TYR A 177 0.60 -8.78 -1.48
C TYR A 177 0.33 -8.81 -2.99
N LEU A 178 0.00 -7.67 -3.59
CA LEU A 178 -0.17 -7.56 -5.04
C LEU A 178 1.14 -7.23 -5.73
N LEU A 179 1.47 -8.05 -6.71
CA LEU A 179 2.59 -7.86 -7.61
C LEU A 179 2.07 -7.52 -9.01
N ARG A 180 2.70 -6.54 -9.65
CA ARG A 180 2.55 -6.25 -11.07
C ARG A 180 3.94 -6.15 -11.69
N ALA A 181 4.09 -6.59 -12.93
CA ALA A 181 5.31 -6.45 -13.70
C ALA A 181 5.81 -4.99 -13.64
N PRO A 182 7.10 -4.76 -13.33
CA PRO A 182 7.59 -3.44 -12.98
C PRO A 182 7.47 -2.45 -14.14
N ARG A 183 7.78 -2.89 -15.37
CA ARG A 183 7.67 -2.05 -16.58
C ARG A 183 6.21 -1.65 -16.85
N ASP A 184 5.27 -2.59 -16.80
CA ASP A 184 3.82 -2.31 -16.95
C ASP A 184 3.29 -1.37 -15.86
N GLN A 185 3.72 -1.59 -14.63
CA GLN A 185 3.29 -0.77 -13.51
C GLN A 185 3.81 0.66 -13.64
N PHE A 186 5.08 0.82 -14.02
CA PHE A 186 5.68 2.13 -14.25
C PHE A 186 5.03 2.87 -15.43
N GLU A 187 4.77 2.18 -16.54
CA GLU A 187 4.04 2.77 -17.67
C GLU A 187 2.65 3.27 -17.24
N SER A 188 1.97 2.51 -16.37
CA SER A 188 0.72 2.98 -15.77
C SER A 188 0.87 4.20 -14.87
N TYR A 189 2.02 4.42 -14.22
CA TYR A 189 2.28 5.64 -13.46
C TYR A 189 2.42 6.83 -14.41
N CYS A 190 3.23 6.68 -15.47
CA CYS A 190 3.51 7.73 -16.44
C CYS A 190 2.24 8.18 -17.17
N LEU A 191 1.44 7.23 -17.67
CA LEU A 191 0.19 7.56 -18.38
C LEU A 191 -0.85 8.19 -17.47
N ALA A 192 -1.01 7.70 -16.24
CA ALA A 192 -1.89 8.35 -15.28
C ALA A 192 -1.38 9.75 -14.89
N GLY A 193 -0.06 9.92 -14.81
CA GLY A 193 0.61 11.19 -14.53
C GLY A 193 0.25 12.30 -15.52
N LYS A 194 0.08 11.98 -16.81
CA LYS A 194 -0.40 12.92 -17.84
C LYS A 194 -1.75 13.57 -17.50
N HIS A 195 -2.59 12.88 -16.73
CA HIS A 195 -3.91 13.37 -16.32
C HIS A 195 -3.99 13.84 -14.86
N SER A 196 -2.93 13.63 -14.08
CA SER A 196 -2.91 13.84 -12.62
C SER A 196 -1.68 14.59 -12.13
N ASN A 197 -1.06 15.38 -13.03
CA ASN A 197 0.12 16.18 -12.74
C ASN A 197 1.24 15.37 -12.07
N ASN A 198 1.51 14.16 -12.60
CA ASN A 198 2.56 13.25 -12.13
C ASN A 198 2.49 12.87 -10.63
N ILE A 199 1.29 12.88 -10.02
CA ILE A 199 1.12 12.60 -8.59
C ILE A 199 1.73 11.27 -8.13
N PHE A 200 1.66 10.21 -8.94
CA PHE A 200 2.22 8.90 -8.54
C PHE A 200 3.74 8.92 -8.51
N LEU A 201 4.39 9.64 -9.42
CA LEU A 201 5.84 9.85 -9.40
C LEU A 201 6.23 10.71 -8.19
N ALA A 202 5.45 11.75 -7.90
CA ALA A 202 5.65 12.61 -6.73
C ALA A 202 5.48 11.85 -5.41
N ILE A 203 4.52 10.92 -5.32
CA ILE A 203 4.34 10.04 -4.16
C ILE A 203 5.56 9.14 -3.96
N ASN A 204 6.09 8.52 -5.02
CA ASN A 204 7.30 7.70 -4.91
C ASN A 204 8.46 8.55 -4.38
N LEU A 205 8.69 9.72 -4.97
CA LEU A 205 9.72 10.65 -4.52
C LEU A 205 9.56 11.02 -3.04
N TYR A 206 8.33 11.34 -2.63
CA TYR A 206 8.04 11.73 -1.25
C TYR A 206 8.30 10.59 -0.25
N ILE A 207 7.95 9.35 -0.62
CA ILE A 207 8.24 8.17 0.21
C ILE A 207 9.75 8.00 0.39
N ILE A 208 10.55 8.09 -0.67
CA ILE A 208 12.01 7.99 -0.56
C ILE A 208 12.56 9.10 0.35
N LEU A 209 12.18 10.36 0.11
CA LEU A 209 12.67 11.50 0.89
C LEU A 209 12.33 11.38 2.39
N LYS A 210 11.18 10.79 2.74
CA LYS A 210 10.79 10.56 4.14
C LYS A 210 11.44 9.34 4.78
N ASN A 211 11.91 8.38 3.97
CA ASN A 211 12.40 7.08 4.42
C ASN A 211 13.85 6.79 3.98
N TYR A 212 14.63 7.81 3.59
CA TYR A 212 16.00 7.64 3.06
C TYR A 212 16.98 6.94 4.01
N ASN A 213 16.70 6.98 5.32
CA ASN A 213 17.55 6.34 6.33
C ASN A 213 17.54 4.81 6.24
N PHE A 214 16.56 4.23 5.55
CA PHE A 214 16.52 2.81 5.28
C PHE A 214 17.50 2.45 4.17
N TRP A 215 18.27 1.38 4.37
CA TRP A 215 19.37 1.00 3.50
C TRP A 215 18.95 0.86 2.03
N PHE A 216 17.72 0.39 1.77
CA PHE A 216 17.15 0.22 0.44
C PHE A 216 16.89 1.53 -0.31
N PHE A 217 16.79 2.66 0.39
CA PHE A 217 16.57 3.97 -0.23
C PHE A 217 17.80 4.87 -0.21
N ARG A 218 18.86 4.48 0.49
CA ARG A 218 20.06 5.30 0.61
C ARG A 218 20.74 5.56 -0.73
N GLU A 219 20.81 4.54 -1.60
CA GLU A 219 21.48 4.65 -2.90
C GLU A 219 20.78 5.65 -3.82
N VAL A 220 19.46 5.50 -4.04
CA VAL A 220 18.70 6.46 -4.85
C VAL A 220 18.53 7.82 -4.18
N TYR A 221 18.62 7.90 -2.85
CA TYR A 221 18.52 9.17 -2.15
C TYR A 221 19.65 10.12 -2.55
N ASP A 222 20.85 9.62 -2.85
CA ASP A 222 21.96 10.47 -3.29
C ASP A 222 21.66 11.22 -4.60
N ASP A 223 20.83 10.65 -5.46
CA ASP A 223 20.38 11.27 -6.72
C ASP A 223 19.35 12.40 -6.49
N ILE A 224 18.68 12.42 -5.32
CA ILE A 224 17.52 13.31 -5.04
C ILE A 224 17.66 14.18 -3.78
N LYS A 225 18.75 14.06 -3.02
CA LYS A 225 18.93 14.70 -1.69
C LYS A 225 18.82 16.23 -1.69
N GLY A 226 18.98 16.88 -2.84
CA GLY A 226 18.87 18.34 -3.02
C GLY A 226 17.45 18.92 -2.88
N ILE A 227 16.42 18.08 -2.75
CA ILE A 227 15.00 18.50 -2.66
C ILE A 227 14.58 18.94 -1.23
N ASN A 228 15.49 18.88 -0.26
CA ASN A 228 15.21 19.24 1.13
C ASN A 228 15.31 20.77 1.40
N PRO A 229 14.57 21.30 2.41
CA PRO A 229 13.79 20.56 3.40
C PRO A 229 12.29 20.45 3.10
N LEU A 230 11.73 19.29 3.44
CA LEU A 230 10.29 19.08 3.55
C LEU A 230 9.73 19.84 4.77
N SER A 231 8.59 20.50 4.58
CA SER A 231 7.96 21.38 5.58
C SER A 231 7.26 20.61 6.71
N GLY A 232 7.00 19.32 6.52
CA GLY A 232 6.18 18.51 7.44
C GLY A 232 4.67 18.64 7.17
N ASN A 233 4.26 19.56 6.30
CA ASN A 233 2.89 19.61 5.78
C ASN A 233 2.79 18.74 4.52
N ILE A 234 2.08 17.63 4.62
CA ILE A 234 1.92 16.63 3.56
C ILE A 234 1.45 17.21 2.22
N PHE A 235 0.52 18.17 2.23
CA PHE A 235 -0.02 18.77 1.01
C PHE A 235 1.01 19.66 0.32
N LYS A 236 1.67 20.54 1.09
CA LYS A 236 2.74 21.40 0.57
C LYS A 236 3.94 20.58 0.09
N ASP A 237 4.26 19.51 0.81
CA ASP A 237 5.39 18.66 0.48
C ASP A 237 5.13 17.83 -0.79
N LEU A 238 3.91 17.32 -0.98
CA LEU A 238 3.51 16.64 -2.21
C LEU A 238 3.53 17.60 -3.41
N ASP A 239 3.03 18.83 -3.25
CA ASP A 239 3.09 19.86 -4.31
C ASP A 239 4.53 20.20 -4.71
N ARG A 240 5.44 20.33 -3.72
CA ARG A 240 6.88 20.45 -3.99
C ARG A 240 7.42 19.26 -4.76
N CYS A 241 7.06 18.03 -4.35
CA CYS A 241 7.49 16.83 -5.06
C CYS A 241 6.98 16.83 -6.51
N ILE A 242 5.73 17.25 -6.76
CA ILE A 242 5.17 17.41 -8.11
C ILE A 242 6.04 18.35 -8.96
N ASN A 243 6.42 19.50 -8.41
CA ASN A 243 7.28 20.45 -9.12
C ASN A 243 8.65 19.87 -9.46
N HIS A 244 9.24 19.07 -8.57
CA HIS A 244 10.53 18.41 -8.83
C HIS A 244 10.43 17.25 -9.81
N VAL A 245 9.40 16.41 -9.74
CA VAL A 245 9.31 15.27 -10.66
C VAL A 245 9.15 15.70 -12.12
N ASN A 246 8.63 16.91 -12.36
CA ASN A 246 8.54 17.48 -13.70
C ASN A 246 9.90 17.85 -14.32
N SER A 247 10.97 17.98 -13.52
CA SER A 247 12.33 18.25 -14.03
C SER A 247 13.22 17.01 -14.14
N PHE A 248 12.74 15.84 -13.73
CA PHE A 248 13.50 14.59 -13.73
C PHE A 248 13.33 13.83 -15.04
N SER A 249 14.38 13.09 -15.44
CA SER A 249 14.29 12.15 -16.55
C SER A 249 13.42 10.94 -16.17
N TYR A 250 12.80 10.30 -17.17
CA TYR A 250 12.06 9.05 -16.94
C TYR A 250 12.95 7.92 -16.42
N ALA A 251 14.24 7.90 -16.80
CA ALA A 251 15.21 6.96 -16.26
C ALA A 251 15.37 7.11 -14.73
N LEU A 252 15.46 8.35 -14.22
CA LEU A 252 15.52 8.60 -12.78
C LEU A 252 14.21 8.22 -12.09
N HIS A 253 13.06 8.52 -12.70
CA HIS A 253 11.75 8.09 -12.19
C HIS A 253 11.64 6.57 -12.09
N TYR A 254 12.10 5.86 -13.12
CA TYR A 254 12.07 4.41 -13.12
C TYR A 254 13.00 3.83 -12.05
N LYS A 255 14.21 4.39 -11.90
CA LYS A 255 15.13 4.01 -10.81
C LYS A 255 14.45 4.17 -9.43
N ILE A 256 13.88 5.34 -9.15
CA ILE A 256 13.14 5.63 -7.89
C ILE A 256 12.00 4.62 -7.68
N PHE A 257 11.17 4.41 -8.70
CA PHE A 257 10.08 3.44 -8.66
C PHE A 257 10.59 2.03 -8.38
N LEU A 258 11.65 1.60 -9.05
CA LEU A 258 12.13 0.23 -8.99
C LEU A 258 12.78 -0.10 -7.64
N HIS A 259 13.43 0.86 -6.96
CA HIS A 259 13.83 0.69 -5.56
C HIS A 259 12.64 0.39 -4.64
N LEU A 260 11.56 1.17 -4.78
CA LEU A 260 10.31 0.97 -4.03
C LEU A 260 9.66 -0.38 -4.36
N TRP A 261 9.65 -0.75 -5.63
CA TRP A 261 9.09 -2.00 -6.12
C TRP A 261 9.84 -3.22 -5.59
N ILE A 262 11.17 -3.25 -5.72
CA ILE A 262 12.02 -4.35 -5.22
C ILE A 262 11.89 -4.46 -3.70
N ALA A 263 11.99 -3.34 -2.97
CA ALA A 263 11.87 -3.38 -1.52
C ALA A 263 10.51 -3.94 -1.08
N SER A 264 9.44 -3.58 -1.78
CA SER A 264 8.08 -4.07 -1.52
C SER A 264 7.92 -5.56 -1.85
N LEU A 265 8.51 -6.02 -2.96
CA LEU A 265 8.54 -7.44 -3.31
C LEU A 265 9.28 -8.27 -2.27
N VAL A 266 10.42 -7.80 -1.78
CA VAL A 266 11.22 -8.48 -0.75
C VAL A 266 10.43 -8.60 0.55
N GLU A 267 9.78 -7.52 0.99
CA GLU A 267 8.94 -7.53 2.19
C GLU A 267 7.74 -8.48 2.01
N GLY A 268 7.06 -8.42 0.86
CA GLY A 268 5.95 -9.30 0.51
C GLY A 268 6.34 -10.77 0.53
N SER A 269 7.45 -11.12 -0.11
CA SER A 269 7.96 -12.50 -0.19
C SER A 269 8.34 -13.08 1.16
N LYS A 270 8.72 -12.23 2.12
CA LYS A 270 9.10 -12.66 3.48
C LYS A 270 7.92 -12.76 4.44
N SER A 271 6.84 -12.01 4.20
CA SER A 271 5.85 -11.73 5.25
C SER A 271 4.39 -11.94 4.83
N ALA A 272 4.07 -11.90 3.54
CA ALA A 272 2.72 -12.14 3.06
C ALA A 272 2.41 -13.64 3.06
N ASP A 273 1.14 -13.99 3.27
CA ASP A 273 0.64 -15.37 3.12
C ASP A 273 0.58 -15.77 1.64
N VAL A 274 0.34 -14.79 0.76
CA VAL A 274 0.32 -14.99 -0.69
C VAL A 274 0.81 -13.75 -1.44
N ILE A 275 1.52 -13.96 -2.54
CA ILE A 275 1.77 -12.95 -3.57
C ILE A 275 0.83 -13.23 -4.74
N ILE A 276 0.01 -12.25 -5.08
CA ILE A 276 -0.90 -12.31 -6.23
C ILE A 276 -0.27 -11.52 -7.37
N ASP A 277 0.21 -12.25 -8.37
CA ASP A 277 0.70 -11.71 -9.63
C ASP A 277 -0.49 -11.31 -10.51
N MET A 278 -0.73 -10.00 -10.56
CA MET A 278 -1.87 -9.44 -11.28
C MET A 278 -1.74 -9.58 -12.79
N ASN A 279 -0.53 -9.68 -13.34
CA ASN A 279 -0.32 -9.95 -14.76
C ASN A 279 -0.74 -11.38 -15.12
N LYS A 280 -0.53 -12.35 -14.21
CA LYS A 280 -0.98 -13.74 -14.40
C LYS A 280 -2.45 -13.94 -14.08
N LEU A 281 -3.01 -13.23 -13.09
CA LEU A 281 -4.38 -13.41 -12.61
C LEU A 281 -5.42 -13.32 -13.75
N GLY A 282 -5.22 -12.41 -14.71
CA GLY A 282 -6.11 -12.24 -15.86
C GLY A 282 -5.71 -12.99 -17.13
N LYS A 283 -4.53 -13.64 -17.16
CA LYS A 283 -3.97 -14.26 -18.37
C LYS A 283 -3.80 -15.77 -18.28
N SER A 284 -3.80 -16.32 -17.06
CA SER A 284 -3.65 -17.75 -16.82
C SER A 284 -4.85 -18.26 -16.02
N GLU A 285 -5.69 -19.06 -16.68
CA GLU A 285 -6.86 -19.68 -16.06
C GLU A 285 -6.46 -20.59 -14.89
N ALA A 286 -5.39 -21.37 -15.05
CA ALA A 286 -4.84 -22.21 -13.99
C ALA A 286 -4.43 -21.36 -12.76
N TYR A 287 -3.65 -20.29 -12.97
CA TYR A 287 -3.25 -19.41 -11.89
C TYR A 287 -4.44 -18.70 -11.22
N SER A 288 -5.42 -18.25 -12.02
CA SER A 288 -6.64 -17.61 -11.50
C SER A 288 -7.44 -18.57 -10.63
N THR A 289 -7.58 -19.83 -11.06
CA THR A 289 -8.21 -20.92 -10.32
C THR A 289 -7.47 -21.22 -9.03
N ASP A 290 -6.14 -21.30 -9.05
CA ASP A 290 -5.31 -21.55 -7.86
C ASP A 290 -5.50 -20.45 -6.80
N ILE A 291 -5.49 -19.18 -7.24
CA ILE A 291 -5.73 -18.05 -6.34
C ILE A 291 -7.19 -18.07 -5.83
N ALA A 292 -8.16 -18.36 -6.69
CA ALA A 292 -9.55 -18.46 -6.26
C ALA A 292 -9.78 -19.60 -5.25
N ASN A 293 -9.14 -20.76 -5.42
CA ASN A 293 -9.17 -21.87 -4.46
C ASN A 293 -8.62 -21.43 -3.09
N LEU A 294 -7.51 -20.68 -3.06
CA LEU A 294 -6.97 -20.15 -1.82
C LEU A 294 -8.00 -19.28 -1.07
N PHE A 295 -8.72 -18.41 -1.78
CA PHE A 295 -9.79 -17.61 -1.19
C PHE A 295 -11.05 -18.42 -0.90
N SER A 296 -11.31 -19.52 -1.61
CA SER A 296 -12.39 -20.46 -1.32
C SER A 296 -12.16 -21.17 0.00
N ASP A 297 -10.98 -21.76 0.18
CA ASP A 297 -10.61 -22.50 1.39
C ASP A 297 -10.63 -21.61 2.64
N ASN A 298 -10.23 -20.35 2.49
CA ASN A 298 -10.16 -19.42 3.60
C ASN A 298 -11.47 -18.67 3.84
N PHE A 299 -12.19 -18.29 2.78
CA PHE A 299 -13.28 -17.31 2.86
C PHE A 299 -14.52 -17.71 2.06
N SER A 300 -14.64 -18.98 1.66
CA SER A 300 -15.74 -19.57 0.89
C SER A 300 -16.15 -18.72 -0.31
N MET A 301 -15.16 -18.21 -1.04
CA MET A 301 -15.34 -17.53 -2.32
C MET A 301 -15.56 -18.53 -3.46
N PRO A 302 -16.31 -18.15 -4.51
CA PRO A 302 -16.45 -18.96 -5.72
C PRO A 302 -15.09 -19.23 -6.41
N ILE A 303 -14.95 -20.40 -7.05
CA ILE A 303 -13.71 -20.77 -7.76
C ILE A 303 -13.47 -19.90 -9.01
N ASN A 304 -14.53 -19.30 -9.57
CA ASN A 304 -14.45 -18.39 -10.71
C ASN A 304 -14.34 -16.90 -10.31
N PHE A 305 -14.07 -16.61 -9.03
CA PHE A 305 -14.18 -15.26 -8.48
C PHE A 305 -13.29 -14.22 -9.20
N PHE A 306 -12.14 -14.66 -9.76
CA PHE A 306 -11.18 -13.80 -10.46
C PHE A 306 -11.17 -13.97 -11.99
N ASN A 307 -12.15 -14.67 -12.59
CA ASN A 307 -12.14 -14.94 -14.05
C ASN A 307 -12.27 -13.67 -14.92
N ASP A 308 -12.74 -12.57 -14.35
CA ASP A 308 -12.85 -11.26 -15.00
C ASP A 308 -11.66 -10.33 -14.71
N ALA A 309 -10.62 -10.83 -14.03
CA ALA A 309 -9.42 -10.05 -13.79
C ALA A 309 -8.79 -9.64 -15.11
N ASN A 310 -8.59 -8.34 -15.29
CA ASN A 310 -7.93 -7.82 -16.47
C ASN A 310 -7.09 -6.60 -16.11
N ILE A 311 -5.78 -6.82 -15.97
CA ILE A 311 -4.83 -5.72 -15.78
C ILE A 311 -4.20 -5.36 -17.12
N LYS A 312 -4.16 -4.05 -17.41
CA LYS A 312 -3.56 -3.56 -18.65
C LYS A 312 -2.08 -3.97 -18.71
N CYS A 313 -1.69 -4.57 -19.82
CA CYS A 313 -0.29 -4.77 -20.20
C CYS A 313 0.02 -3.82 -21.36
N TYR A 314 1.27 -3.40 -21.48
CA TYR A 314 1.68 -2.42 -22.47
C TYR A 314 2.65 -3.04 -23.47
N ASP A 315 2.45 -2.72 -24.74
CA ASP A 315 3.34 -3.13 -25.84
C ASP A 315 4.30 -2.01 -26.25
N SER A 316 4.11 -0.81 -25.69
CA SER A 316 4.96 0.36 -25.89
C SER A 316 5.23 0.99 -24.53
N PHE A 317 6.49 1.32 -24.29
CA PHE A 317 6.95 1.90 -23.04
C PHE A 317 7.61 3.25 -23.26
N ILE A 318 7.67 4.06 -22.21
CA ILE A 318 8.22 5.41 -22.25
C ILE A 318 9.76 5.46 -22.31
N LEU A 319 10.42 4.42 -21.80
CA LEU A 319 11.85 4.19 -21.96
C LEU A 319 12.05 3.09 -23.00
N ASP A 320 13.19 3.11 -23.70
CA ASP A 320 13.58 2.00 -24.55
C ASP A 320 14.03 0.78 -23.72
N SER A 321 14.16 -0.38 -24.37
CA SER A 321 14.53 -1.63 -23.67
C SER A 321 15.94 -1.55 -23.07
N GLU A 322 16.87 -0.87 -23.72
CA GLU A 322 18.26 -0.76 -23.25
C GLU A 322 18.35 0.06 -21.96
N GLU A 323 17.60 1.16 -21.86
CA GLU A 323 17.49 1.97 -20.64
C GLU A 323 16.87 1.18 -19.48
N TYR A 324 15.78 0.44 -19.74
CA TYR A 324 15.18 -0.44 -18.74
C TYR A 324 16.18 -1.48 -18.24
N GLU A 325 16.80 -2.23 -19.16
CA GLU A 325 17.75 -3.30 -18.85
C GLU A 325 18.96 -2.78 -18.08
N LYS A 326 19.48 -1.61 -18.44
CA LYS A 326 20.60 -0.97 -17.73
C LYS A 326 20.25 -0.69 -16.27
N ILE A 327 19.09 -0.10 -16.01
CA ILE A 327 18.63 0.24 -14.66
C ILE A 327 18.34 -1.05 -13.87
N GLU A 328 17.62 -2.00 -14.48
CA GLU A 328 17.29 -3.29 -13.87
C GLU A 328 18.54 -4.10 -13.55
N HIS A 329 19.55 -4.11 -14.42
CA HIS A 329 20.82 -4.78 -14.18
C HIS A 329 21.60 -4.14 -13.01
N GLN A 330 21.69 -2.81 -12.98
CA GLN A 330 22.31 -2.07 -11.88
C GLN A 330 21.66 -2.43 -10.53
N LEU A 331 20.33 -2.41 -10.48
CA LEU A 331 19.56 -2.71 -9.29
C LEU A 331 19.62 -4.21 -8.93
N SER A 332 19.57 -5.10 -9.92
CA SER A 332 19.75 -6.54 -9.70
C SER A 332 21.10 -6.83 -9.04
N ASN A 333 22.17 -6.13 -9.43
CA ASN A 333 23.48 -6.28 -8.79
C ASN A 333 23.46 -5.75 -7.35
N LEU A 334 22.86 -4.58 -7.13
CA LEU A 334 22.73 -3.98 -5.79
C LEU A 334 21.94 -4.87 -4.81
N TYR A 335 20.83 -5.44 -5.28
CA TYR A 335 19.94 -6.30 -4.49
C TYR A 335 20.25 -7.79 -4.63
N GLY A 336 21.32 -8.17 -5.34
CA GLY A 336 21.50 -9.51 -5.89
C GLY A 336 21.47 -10.64 -4.88
N ARG A 337 22.00 -10.43 -3.66
CA ARG A 337 21.90 -11.43 -2.59
C ARG A 337 20.44 -11.64 -2.16
N ILE A 338 19.68 -10.56 -2.02
CA ILE A 338 18.31 -10.58 -1.50
C ILE A 338 17.33 -11.09 -2.57
N LEU A 339 17.52 -10.72 -3.84
CA LEU A 339 16.69 -11.23 -4.94
C LEU A 339 16.90 -12.74 -5.14
N LYS A 340 18.12 -13.25 -4.94
CA LYS A 340 18.41 -14.69 -4.94
C LYS A 340 17.70 -15.43 -3.80
N GLU A 341 17.58 -14.83 -2.60
CA GLU A 341 16.87 -15.42 -1.46
C GLU A 341 15.38 -15.63 -1.74
N ILE A 342 14.79 -14.86 -2.66
CA ILE A 342 13.36 -14.93 -3.03
C ILE A 342 13.11 -15.50 -4.43
N ASP A 343 14.14 -16.10 -5.05
CA ASP A 343 14.14 -16.65 -6.42
C ASP A 343 13.54 -15.70 -7.48
N PHE A 344 13.82 -14.40 -7.36
CA PHE A 344 13.37 -13.41 -8.33
C PHE A 344 14.48 -13.07 -9.33
N ARG A 345 14.12 -12.97 -10.60
CA ARG A 345 14.97 -12.47 -11.69
C ARG A 345 14.15 -11.54 -12.57
N PHE A 346 14.77 -10.45 -13.02
CA PHE A 346 14.22 -9.65 -14.11
C PHE A 346 14.17 -10.53 -15.36
N GLN A 347 13.05 -10.46 -16.09
CA GLN A 347 12.82 -11.17 -17.34
C GLN A 347 13.17 -10.29 -18.52
#